data_AF-A0A915EIA5-F1
#
_entry.id   AF-A0A915EIA5-F1
#
_cell.length_a   1.000
_cell.length_b   1.000
_cell.length_c   1.000
_cell.angle_alpha   90.00
_cell.angle_beta   90.00
_cell.angle_gamma   90.00
#
_symmetry.space_group_name_H-M   'P 1'
#
loop_
_entity.id
_entity.type
_entity.pdbx_description
1 polymer ?
#
loop_
_entity_poly.entity_id
_entity_poly.type
_entity_poly.pdbx_seq_one_letter_code
_entity_poly.pdbx_strand_id
1 'polypeptide(L)'
;MSRTLAHFEKWSQENGKVFGLQLGWLNLLMVGDGSVLRQVFVDKANCFNKIKVLPTRDNPQNIFFSDGDLWKKLHNTALPAFTVNNLKK
;
A
#
# COMPACT_ATOMS: atom_id res chain seq x y z
N MET A 1 3.63 -18.78 8.60
CA MET A 1 2.48 -18.57 7.69
C MET A 1 1.31 -18.06 8.52
N SER A 2 0.94 -16.78 8.35
CA SER A 2 0.02 -16.07 9.23
C SER A 2 -1.45 -16.38 8.89
N ARG A 3 -2.25 -16.79 9.87
CA ARG A 3 -3.67 -17.21 9.77
C ARG A 3 -4.62 -16.17 9.17
N THR A 4 -4.21 -14.90 9.08
CA THR A 4 -5.07 -13.80 8.62
C THR A 4 -5.29 -13.78 7.11
N LEU A 5 -4.30 -14.18 6.31
CA LEU A 5 -4.43 -14.20 4.84
C LEU A 5 -5.48 -15.19 4.35
N ALA A 6 -5.64 -16.32 5.04
CA ALA A 6 -6.62 -17.35 4.71
C ALA A 6 -8.07 -16.84 4.78
N HIS A 7 -8.35 -15.88 5.66
CA HIS A 7 -9.69 -15.31 5.80
C HIS A 7 -10.01 -14.34 4.66
N PHE A 8 -9.02 -13.54 4.22
CA PHE A 8 -9.20 -12.61 3.11
C PHE A 8 -9.37 -13.31 1.76
N GLU A 9 -8.64 -14.39 1.54
CA GLU A 9 -8.79 -15.21 0.34
C GLU A 9 -10.20 -15.82 0.27
N LYS A 10 -10.68 -16.38 1.39
CA LYS A 10 -12.05 -16.91 1.48
C LYS A 10 -13.10 -15.84 1.22
N TRP A 11 -12.97 -14.65 1.82
CA TRP A 11 -13.92 -13.56 1.58
C TRP A 11 -13.88 -13.02 0.16
N SER A 12 -12.72 -13.04 -0.51
CA SER A 12 -12.64 -12.68 -1.93
C SER A 12 -13.33 -13.71 -2.82
N GLN A 13 -13.29 -15.00 -2.47
CA GLN A 13 -14.03 -16.03 -3.19
C GLN A 13 -15.55 -15.88 -3.01
N GLU A 14 -16.01 -15.54 -1.80
CA GLU A 14 -17.43 -15.41 -1.49
C GLU A 14 -18.06 -14.11 -2.00
N ASN A 15 -17.35 -12.98 -1.91
CA ASN A 15 -17.89 -11.64 -2.19
C ASN A 15 -17.44 -11.07 -3.55
N GLY A 16 -16.53 -11.78 -4.25
CA GLY A 16 -16.04 -11.41 -5.57
C GLY A 16 -14.77 -10.56 -5.55
N LYS A 17 -14.47 -9.97 -6.72
CA LYS A 17 -13.16 -9.36 -7.03
C LYS A 17 -12.84 -8.11 -6.22
N VAL A 18 -13.87 -7.32 -5.91
CA VAL A 18 -13.79 -6.08 -5.13
C VAL A 18 -14.97 -6.04 -4.19
N PHE A 19 -14.71 -5.88 -2.90
CA PHE A 19 -15.77 -5.81 -1.88
C PHE A 19 -15.44 -4.81 -0.79
N GLY A 20 -16.48 -4.26 -0.17
CA GLY A 20 -16.34 -3.36 0.98
C GLY A 20 -16.22 -4.15 2.28
N LEU A 21 -15.30 -3.76 3.14
CA LEU A 21 -15.17 -4.25 4.51
C LEU A 21 -15.33 -3.08 5.47
N GLN A 22 -16.34 -3.15 6.33
CA GLN A 22 -16.54 -2.16 7.38
C GLN A 22 -15.91 -2.67 8.68
N LEU A 23 -14.87 -1.97 9.14
CA LEU A 23 -14.23 -2.18 10.44
C LEU A 23 -14.65 -1.06 11.39
N GLY A 24 -15.79 -1.26 12.06
CA GLY A 24 -16.40 -0.24 12.93
C GLY A 24 -16.78 1.01 12.13
N TRP A 25 -16.11 2.12 12.42
CA TRP A 25 -16.22 3.39 11.70
C TRP A 25 -15.42 3.48 10.39
N LEU A 26 -14.54 2.52 10.13
CA LEU A 26 -13.59 2.56 9.02
C LEU A 26 -14.10 1.71 7.87
N ASN A 27 -14.39 2.34 6.73
CA ASN A 27 -14.79 1.64 5.52
C ASN A 27 -13.54 1.38 4.66
N LEU A 28 -13.26 0.12 4.41
CA LEU A 28 -12.14 -0.34 3.59
C LEU A 28 -12.66 -0.95 2.30
N LEU A 29 -11.99 -0.67 1.19
CA LEU A 29 -12.24 -1.35 -0.08
C LEU A 29 -11.17 -2.43 -0.26
N MET A 30 -11.60 -3.69 -0.32
CA MET A 30 -10.73 -4.84 -0.53
C MET A 30 -10.69 -5.18 -2.01
N VAL A 31 -9.48 -5.38 -2.54
CA VAL A 31 -9.22 -5.81 -3.92
C VAL A 31 -8.51 -7.14 -3.86
N GLY A 32 -9.20 -8.22 -4.23
CA GLY A 32 -8.63 -9.58 -4.21
C GLY A 32 -8.10 -10.05 -5.58
N ASP A 33 -8.49 -9.39 -6.66
CA ASP A 33 -8.10 -9.76 -8.02
C ASP A 33 -6.82 -9.03 -8.46
N GLY A 34 -5.81 -9.79 -8.90
CA GLY A 34 -4.52 -9.25 -9.32
C GLY A 34 -4.57 -8.34 -10.54
N SER A 35 -5.54 -8.53 -11.45
CA SER A 35 -5.71 -7.65 -12.62
C SER A 35 -6.24 -6.28 -12.20
N VAL A 36 -7.18 -6.26 -11.25
CA VAL A 36 -7.70 -5.01 -10.66
C VAL A 36 -6.62 -4.34 -9.81
N LEU A 37 -5.84 -5.13 -9.07
CA LEU A 37 -4.71 -4.62 -8.29
C LEU A 37 -3.71 -3.87 -9.17
N ARG A 38 -3.35 -4.44 -10.33
CA ARG A 38 -2.47 -3.78 -11.30
C ARG A 38 -3.09 -2.47 -11.82
N GLN A 39 -4.37 -2.46 -12.17
CA GLN A 39 -5.05 -1.24 -12.63
C GLN A 39 -5.01 -0.14 -11.56
N VAL A 40 -5.19 -0.49 -10.29
CA VAL A 40 -5.14 0.46 -9.17
C VAL A 40 -3.72 1.03 -8.98
N PHE A 41 -2.70 0.16 -8.95
CA PHE A 41 -1.32 0.59 -8.66
C PHE A 41 -0.55 1.15 -9.85
N VAL A 42 -0.92 0.82 -11.09
CA VAL A 42 -0.20 1.24 -12.30
C VAL A 42 -1.02 2.27 -13.06
N ASP A 43 -2.20 1.88 -13.55
CA ASP A 43 -2.99 2.73 -14.46
C ASP A 43 -3.60 3.93 -13.72
N LYS A 44 -3.98 3.74 -12.45
CA LYS A 44 -4.62 4.74 -11.59
C LYS A 44 -3.78 5.13 -10.39
N ALA A 45 -2.46 4.96 -10.47
CA ALA A 45 -1.54 5.28 -9.36
C ALA A 45 -1.74 6.70 -8.80
N ASN A 46 -2.03 7.67 -9.67
CA ASN A 46 -2.23 9.07 -9.29
C ASN A 46 -3.60 9.36 -8.64
N CYS A 47 -4.55 8.42 -8.69
CA CYS A 47 -5.88 8.59 -8.11
C CYS A 47 -5.96 8.15 -6.65
N PHE A 48 -4.96 7.42 -6.16
CA PHE A 48 -4.94 6.86 -4.80
C PHE A 48 -3.76 7.44 -4.02
N ASN A 49 -4.07 8.08 -2.88
CA ASN A 49 -3.07 8.55 -1.93
C ASN A 49 -2.90 7.54 -0.80
N LYS A 50 -1.76 7.60 -0.10
CA LYS A 50 -1.52 6.73 1.05
C LYS A 50 -2.53 7.03 2.16
N ILE A 51 -3.10 5.97 2.74
CA ILE A 51 -3.94 6.11 3.93
C ILE A 51 -3.05 6.55 5.09
N LYS A 52 -3.36 7.70 5.71
CA LYS A 52 -2.74 8.12 6.98
C LYS A 52 -3.36 7.29 8.11
N VAL A 53 -2.90 6.05 8.25
CA VAL A 53 -3.54 5.03 9.11
C VAL A 53 -3.56 5.44 10.60
N LEU A 54 -2.68 6.34 11.02
CA LEU A 54 -2.61 6.81 12.40
C LEU A 54 -2.28 8.31 12.44
N PRO A 55 -2.89 9.10 13.35
CA PRO A 55 -2.38 10.42 13.70
C PRO A 55 -1.05 10.23 14.44
N THR A 56 0.04 10.06 13.70
CA THR A 56 1.37 10.13 14.28
C THR A 56 1.58 11.57 14.73
N ARG A 57 1.72 11.78 16.05
CA ARG A 57 1.90 13.11 16.65
C ARG A 57 3.08 13.88 16.05
N ASP A 58 4.08 13.14 15.58
CA ASP A 58 5.22 13.66 14.85
C ASP A 58 5.04 13.38 13.36
N ASN A 59 5.20 14.41 12.53
CA ASN A 59 5.21 14.28 11.08
C ASN A 59 6.37 13.35 10.68
N PRO A 60 6.11 12.09 10.28
CA PRO A 60 7.18 11.13 10.10
C PRO A 60 7.96 11.49 8.84
N GLN A 61 9.17 12.03 9.01
CA GLN A 61 10.10 12.37 7.92
C GLN A 61 10.71 11.12 7.25
N ASN A 62 10.00 10.00 7.24
CA ASN A 62 10.47 8.74 6.67
C ASN A 62 9.76 8.40 5.35
N ILE A 63 10.38 7.54 4.56
CA ILE A 63 9.91 7.18 3.22
C ILE A 63 8.58 6.39 3.22
N PHE A 64 8.25 5.71 4.32
CA PHE A 64 7.05 4.87 4.37
C PHE A 64 5.78 5.69 4.55
N PHE A 65 5.82 6.68 5.45
CA PHE A 65 4.66 7.50 5.82
C PHE A 65 4.61 8.88 5.15
N SER A 66 5.66 9.26 4.41
CA SER A 66 5.63 10.45 3.56
C SER A 66 4.81 10.22 2.29
N ASP A 67 4.26 11.32 1.75
CA ASP A 67 3.49 11.35 0.51
C ASP A 67 3.95 12.51 -0.38
N GLY A 68 3.51 12.53 -1.65
CA GLY A 68 3.77 13.59 -2.60
C GLY A 68 5.26 13.89 -2.79
N ASP A 69 5.62 15.17 -2.79
CA ASP A 69 6.99 15.62 -3.09
C ASP A 69 8.00 15.27 -1.99
N LEU A 70 7.56 15.17 -0.73
CA LEU A 70 8.42 14.71 0.36
C LEU A 70 8.81 13.24 0.14
N TRP A 71 7.84 12.40 -0.25
CA TRP A 71 8.11 11.01 -0.59
C TRP A 71 9.09 10.89 -1.77
N LYS A 72 8.85 11.64 -2.86
CA LYS A 72 9.75 11.65 -4.03
C LYS A 72 11.18 12.05 -3.63
N LYS A 73 11.34 13.07 -2.80
CA LYS A 73 12.64 13.52 -2.32
C LYS A 73 13.34 12.43 -1.50
N LEU A 74 12.67 11.87 -0.50
CA LEU A 74 13.24 10.81 0.35
C LEU A 74 13.56 9.55 -0.45
N HIS A 75 12.69 9.17 -1.38
CA HIS A 75 12.89 8.04 -2.28
C HIS A 75 14.12 8.23 -3.18
N ASN A 76 14.25 9.38 -3.83
CA ASN A 76 15.38 9.67 -4.70
C ASN A 76 16.72 9.73 -3.95
N THR A 77 16.71 10.18 -2.68
CA THR A 77 17.90 10.15 -1.82
C THR A 77 18.31 8.73 -1.44
N ALA A 78 17.33 7.84 -1.17
CA ALA A 78 17.60 6.46 -0.75
C ALA A 78 17.97 5.53 -1.92
N LEU A 79 17.41 5.75 -3.11
CA LEU A 79 17.52 4.87 -4.27
C LEU A 79 18.97 4.48 -4.65
N PRO A 80 19.97 5.37 -4.61
CA PRO A 80 21.36 5.02 -4.93
C PRO A 80 21.97 3.94 -4.04
N ALA A 81 21.52 3.85 -2.77
CA ALA A 81 21.98 2.83 -1.84
C ALA A 81 21.51 1.41 -2.23
N PHE A 82 20.43 1.30 -2.99
CA PHE A 82 19.82 0.03 -3.41
C PHE A 82 20.14 -0.36 -4.85
N THR A 83 21.27 0.11 -5.38
CA THR A 83 21.75 -0.32 -6.71
C THR A 83 22.37 -1.71 -6.65
N VAL A 84 22.33 -2.45 -7.77
CA VAL A 84 22.88 -3.81 -7.88
C VAL A 84 24.34 -3.89 -7.40
N ASN A 85 25.13 -2.84 -7.64
CA ASN A 85 26.53 -2.77 -7.22
C ASN A 85 26.68 -2.63 -5.70
N ASN A 86 25.75 -1.92 -5.04
CA ASN A 86 25.75 -1.77 -3.58
C ASN A 86 25.13 -2.97 -2.86
N LEU A 87 24.19 -3.68 -3.50
CA LEU A 87 23.53 -4.88 -2.94
C LEU A 87 24.36 -6.17 -3.04
N LYS A 88 25.33 -6.21 -3.95
CA LYS A 88 26.24 -7.36 -4.12
C LYS A 88 27.46 -7.32 -3.20
N LYS A 89 27.66 -6.22 -2.47
CA LYS A 89 28.65 -6.12 -1.40
C LYS A 89 28.12 -6.75 -0.13
#